data_AF-A0A0B8QZF0-F1
#
_entry.id   AF-A0A0B8QZF0-F1
#
_cell.length_a   1.000
_cell.length_b   1.000
_cell.length_c   1.000
_cell.angle_alpha   90.00
_cell.angle_beta   90.00
_cell.angle_gamma   90.00
#
_symmetry.space_group_name_H-M   'P 1'
#
loop_
_entity.id
_entity.type
_entity.pdbx_description
1 polymer ?
#
loop_
_entity_poly.entity_id
_entity_poly.type
_entity_poly.pdbx_seq_one_letter_code
_entity_poly.pdbx_strand_id
1 'polypeptide(L)'
;MMELFKTFSEKSNFFEALKSHDFSENNQLPVLVENRENLKKVIEDSNGFYTNFSTPKKVIYGVDLSGLSNFEGYKSALAEKWLTIEEMKNYEFHNTSIVFFGIYEDFRYNDLKSLFLNAEKLKVNICAIIGRDICSLSWQCAKQFVEVNHDNVAVQNGILSCKKINLKRKEKWLEQSPNLVIFDKPELHKMDIQKILLSTNWDSLLLYGHGKEDNLNLEEYTVCGRNIEVSRKVTFSPQCGYCNQGCFKDEHKLIPACDIIAQNLTLGSCNNAPFSDLALYDEKYSLLLNAIDGVAKTINVAVTAQNSDYIELDRVVANSFQNIPNIINSSLKGAQSQLSMLQIGIEPQESVEFEKAYPSEALIESINRARQYQISGFLDENGKISKLIRNFLIKSADSISRNSLYNNMGNSEKQWKQKINVLNEFIGEEILKDQFNSIMSFDDYETSRSYIDENSVEVVKCECGNDALHFKFKPFSMYDFSIEMLFCYRCGDKAIKMEKTPDMRVYAPDHVERGVRIPVKVEIDSKESDDIYFGWFVPSYIEDNVLNAPKKMKKIKGGDQIEFEIEFDDKIAGQGYYFTVFTIQNLGISLRRHFISVEGETK
;
A
#
# COMPACT_ATOMS: atom_id res chain seq x y z
N MET A 1 -18.63 -44.73 4.49
CA MET A 1 -18.46 -43.27 4.73
C MET A 1 -19.65 -42.85 5.58
N MET A 2 -19.43 -42.16 6.70
CA MET A 2 -20.52 -41.68 7.54
C MET A 2 -21.13 -40.43 6.88
N GLU A 3 -22.43 -40.41 6.63
CA GLU A 3 -23.11 -39.23 6.11
C GLU A 3 -23.12 -38.13 7.19
N LEU A 4 -22.45 -37.00 6.94
CA LEU A 4 -22.33 -35.89 7.90
C LEU A 4 -23.58 -35.00 7.94
N PHE A 5 -24.40 -35.02 6.89
CA PHE A 5 -25.57 -34.15 6.73
C PHE A 5 -26.85 -34.98 6.60
N LYS A 6 -27.93 -34.48 7.20
CA LYS A 6 -29.27 -35.04 7.06
C LYS A 6 -30.19 -34.00 6.41
N THR A 7 -30.69 -34.31 5.22
CA THR A 7 -31.54 -33.41 4.45
C THR A 7 -33.01 -33.53 4.84
N PHE A 8 -33.72 -32.40 4.82
CA PHE A 8 -35.14 -32.30 5.11
C PHE A 8 -35.84 -31.53 3.99
N SER A 9 -36.96 -32.06 3.49
CA SER A 9 -37.77 -31.40 2.46
C SER A 9 -38.89 -30.53 3.03
N GLU A 10 -39.14 -30.59 4.33
CA GLU A 10 -40.20 -29.84 5.02
C GLU A 10 -39.63 -29.01 6.17
N LYS A 11 -40.02 -27.73 6.23
CA LYS A 11 -39.57 -26.77 7.26
C LYS A 11 -39.86 -27.21 8.70
N SER A 12 -41.05 -27.75 8.97
CA SER A 12 -41.44 -28.20 10.32
C SER A 12 -40.47 -29.25 10.85
N ASN A 13 -40.21 -30.29 10.06
CA ASN A 13 -39.36 -31.41 10.45
C ASN A 13 -37.90 -30.96 10.61
N PHE A 14 -37.44 -30.05 9.76
CA PHE A 14 -36.12 -29.44 9.90
C PHE A 14 -35.97 -28.67 11.22
N PHE A 15 -36.93 -27.81 11.57
CA PHE A 15 -36.84 -27.01 12.80
C PHE A 15 -36.97 -27.88 14.06
N GLU A 16 -37.80 -28.91 14.03
CA GLU A 16 -37.87 -29.90 15.12
C GLU A 16 -36.52 -30.63 15.30
N ALA A 17 -35.93 -31.11 14.19
CA ALA A 17 -34.63 -31.75 14.22
C ALA A 17 -33.55 -30.81 14.77
N LEU A 18 -33.49 -29.57 14.29
CA LEU A 18 -32.52 -28.56 14.73
C LEU A 18 -32.66 -28.23 16.23
N LYS A 19 -33.89 -28.12 16.74
CA LYS A 19 -34.15 -27.84 18.16
C LYS A 19 -33.67 -28.97 19.08
N SER A 20 -33.74 -30.20 18.60
CA SER A 20 -33.32 -31.40 19.34
C SER A 20 -31.86 -31.81 19.10
N HIS A 21 -31.15 -31.12 18.20
CA HIS A 21 -29.82 -31.52 17.79
C HIS A 21 -28.77 -31.12 18.84
N ASP A 22 -27.93 -32.09 19.22
CA ASP A 22 -26.78 -31.84 20.09
C ASP A 22 -25.53 -31.60 19.26
N PHE A 23 -25.10 -30.33 19.20
CA PHE A 23 -23.89 -29.91 18.49
C PHE A 23 -22.58 -30.31 19.18
N SER A 24 -22.65 -30.95 20.35
CA SER A 24 -21.49 -31.51 21.05
C SER A 24 -21.24 -33.00 20.70
N GLU A 25 -22.20 -33.65 20.04
CA GLU A 25 -22.10 -35.04 19.60
C GLU A 25 -21.86 -35.15 18.08
N ASN A 26 -21.24 -36.25 17.65
CA ASN A 26 -20.96 -36.54 16.24
C ASN A 26 -22.21 -37.09 15.52
N ASN A 27 -23.24 -36.25 15.40
CA ASN A 27 -24.55 -36.56 14.84
C ASN A 27 -24.79 -35.82 13.51
N GLN A 28 -25.56 -36.41 12.59
CA GLN A 28 -25.81 -35.80 11.27
C GLN A 28 -26.43 -34.40 11.36
N LEU A 29 -25.79 -33.40 10.73
CA LEU A 29 -26.21 -31.99 10.75
C LEU A 29 -27.49 -31.79 9.94
N PRO A 30 -28.55 -31.18 10.50
CA PRO A 30 -29.79 -30.96 9.77
C PRO A 30 -29.63 -29.85 8.72
N VAL A 31 -30.10 -30.11 7.50
CA VAL A 31 -30.10 -29.15 6.38
C VAL A 31 -31.44 -29.16 5.66
N LEU A 32 -32.01 -27.98 5.40
CA LEU A 32 -33.27 -27.83 4.66
C LEU A 32 -33.01 -27.72 3.14
N VAL A 33 -33.74 -28.48 2.35
CA VAL A 33 -33.67 -28.50 0.87
C VAL A 33 -35.05 -28.36 0.21
N GLU A 34 -36.02 -27.77 0.91
CA GLU A 34 -37.39 -27.55 0.41
C GLU A 34 -37.36 -26.85 -0.96
N ASN A 35 -37.82 -27.55 -2.02
CA ASN A 35 -37.83 -27.10 -3.41
C ASN A 35 -36.45 -26.64 -3.96
N ARG A 36 -35.35 -27.20 -3.45
CA ARG A 36 -33.97 -26.84 -3.81
C ARG A 36 -33.16 -28.09 -4.19
N GLU A 37 -33.48 -28.67 -5.34
CA GLU A 37 -32.79 -29.87 -5.85
C GLU A 37 -31.30 -29.61 -6.15
N ASN A 38 -30.94 -28.40 -6.62
CA ASN A 38 -29.53 -28.00 -6.71
C ASN A 38 -28.77 -28.18 -5.40
N LEU A 39 -29.35 -27.69 -4.30
CA LEU A 39 -28.71 -27.71 -3.00
C LEU A 39 -28.58 -29.14 -2.47
N LYS A 40 -29.60 -29.98 -2.71
CA LYS A 40 -29.55 -31.41 -2.38
C LYS A 40 -28.37 -32.09 -3.09
N LYS A 41 -28.19 -31.85 -4.38
CA LYS A 41 -27.05 -32.38 -5.15
C LYS A 41 -25.71 -31.88 -4.60
N VAL A 42 -25.59 -30.58 -4.29
CA VAL A 42 -24.35 -30.02 -3.70
C VAL A 42 -24.01 -30.69 -2.36
N ILE A 43 -25.01 -30.96 -1.52
CA ILE A 43 -24.81 -31.68 -0.25
C ILE A 43 -24.31 -33.10 -0.50
N GLU A 44 -24.88 -33.81 -1.48
CA GLU A 44 -24.42 -35.13 -1.90
C GLU A 44 -22.96 -35.10 -2.38
N ASP A 45 -22.61 -34.12 -3.22
CA ASP A 45 -21.25 -33.89 -3.73
C ASP A 45 -20.25 -33.58 -2.59
N SER A 46 -20.73 -33.00 -1.48
CA SER A 46 -19.89 -32.66 -0.32
C SER A 46 -19.50 -33.84 0.58
N ASN A 47 -20.23 -34.97 0.53
CA ASN A 47 -20.05 -36.12 1.43
C ASN A 47 -18.67 -36.81 1.29
N GLY A 48 -18.00 -36.65 0.14
CA GLY A 48 -16.64 -37.13 -0.08
C GLY A 48 -15.54 -36.09 0.18
N PHE A 49 -15.93 -34.85 0.43
CA PHE A 49 -15.01 -33.74 0.68
C PHE A 49 -14.90 -33.45 2.18
N TYR A 50 -16.03 -33.23 2.85
CA TYR A 50 -16.07 -33.13 4.30
C TYR A 50 -16.13 -34.52 4.93
N THR A 51 -15.23 -34.79 5.87
CA THR A 51 -15.08 -36.15 6.44
C THR A 51 -15.02 -36.16 7.96
N ASN A 52 -14.84 -35.00 8.60
CA ASN A 52 -14.83 -34.85 10.04
C ASN A 52 -15.83 -33.77 10.49
N PHE A 53 -16.32 -33.92 11.73
CA PHE A 53 -17.03 -32.87 12.45
C PHE A 53 -16.04 -31.97 13.19
N SER A 54 -16.31 -30.67 13.19
CA SER A 54 -15.55 -29.68 13.95
C SER A 54 -16.46 -28.58 14.46
N THR A 55 -16.39 -28.24 15.75
CA THR A 55 -17.20 -27.14 16.29
C THR A 55 -16.55 -25.79 15.93
N PRO A 56 -17.30 -24.83 15.38
CA PRO A 56 -16.75 -23.50 15.09
C PRO A 56 -16.34 -22.78 16.38
N LYS A 57 -15.30 -21.94 16.30
CA LYS A 57 -14.98 -21.02 17.40
C LYS A 57 -16.02 -19.90 17.42
N LYS A 58 -16.64 -19.68 18.58
CA LYS A 58 -17.62 -18.61 18.77
C LYS A 58 -16.98 -17.23 18.57
N VAL A 59 -17.74 -16.32 17.95
CA VAL A 59 -17.47 -14.88 18.06
C VAL A 59 -18.13 -14.30 19.32
N ILE A 60 -17.75 -13.09 19.69
CA ILE A 60 -18.28 -12.46 20.91
C ILE A 60 -19.75 -12.06 20.71
N TYR A 61 -20.06 -11.39 19.60
CA TYR A 61 -21.42 -10.93 19.31
C TYR A 61 -21.97 -11.53 18.01
N GLY A 62 -23.23 -11.95 18.04
CA GLY A 62 -24.05 -12.25 16.88
C GLY A 62 -25.10 -11.17 16.69
N VAL A 63 -25.37 -10.77 15.45
CA VAL A 63 -26.48 -9.87 15.11
C VAL A 63 -27.44 -10.63 14.21
N ASP A 64 -28.66 -10.85 14.69
CA ASP A 64 -29.74 -11.50 13.93
C ASP A 64 -30.44 -10.45 13.05
N LEU A 65 -30.20 -10.54 11.76
CA LEU A 65 -30.74 -9.61 10.76
C LEU A 65 -32.20 -9.91 10.45
N SER A 66 -32.58 -11.18 10.49
CA SER A 66 -33.85 -11.69 9.97
C SER A 66 -34.85 -12.12 11.05
N GLY A 67 -34.49 -11.99 12.33
CA GLY A 67 -35.36 -12.36 13.46
C GLY A 67 -35.68 -13.86 13.54
N LEU A 68 -34.76 -14.72 13.09
CA LEU A 68 -34.99 -16.16 12.91
C LEU A 68 -34.83 -16.95 14.22
N SER A 69 -35.79 -16.88 15.13
CA SER A 69 -35.76 -17.59 16.42
C SER A 69 -35.65 -19.12 16.29
N ASN A 70 -36.12 -19.68 15.17
CA ASN A 70 -36.09 -21.14 14.93
C ASN A 70 -34.68 -21.68 14.60
N PHE A 71 -33.68 -20.80 14.47
CA PHE A 71 -32.28 -21.17 14.23
C PHE A 71 -31.41 -21.20 15.50
N GLU A 72 -32.03 -21.15 16.68
CA GLU A 72 -31.31 -21.00 17.96
C GLU A 72 -30.24 -22.07 18.20
N GLY A 73 -30.48 -23.32 17.76
CA GLY A 73 -29.49 -24.40 17.84
C GLY A 73 -28.15 -24.01 17.20
N TYR A 74 -28.18 -23.58 15.94
CA TYR A 74 -26.99 -23.09 15.25
C TYR A 74 -26.44 -21.81 15.88
N LYS A 75 -27.30 -20.82 16.16
CA LYS A 75 -26.90 -19.52 16.72
C LYS A 75 -26.13 -19.64 18.03
N SER A 76 -26.58 -20.51 18.93
CA SER A 76 -25.97 -20.74 20.23
C SER A 76 -24.53 -21.26 20.14
N ALA A 77 -24.16 -21.91 19.03
CA ALA A 77 -22.83 -22.43 18.77
C ALA A 77 -21.92 -21.46 17.99
N LEU A 78 -22.47 -20.38 17.42
CA LEU A 78 -21.73 -19.42 16.60
C LEU A 78 -21.31 -18.15 17.35
N ALA A 79 -22.08 -17.70 18.33
CA ALA A 79 -21.76 -16.49 19.10
C ALA A 79 -22.07 -16.65 20.59
N GLU A 80 -21.37 -15.88 21.44
CA GLU A 80 -21.61 -15.84 22.88
C GLU A 80 -22.86 -15.04 23.25
N LYS A 81 -23.10 -13.92 22.56
CA LYS A 81 -24.25 -13.04 22.81
C LYS A 81 -24.92 -12.62 21.50
N TRP A 82 -26.24 -12.72 21.43
CA TRP A 82 -27.04 -12.30 20.28
C TRP A 82 -27.72 -10.96 20.52
N LEU A 83 -27.73 -10.12 19.48
CA LEU A 83 -28.37 -8.81 19.44
C LEU A 83 -29.32 -8.75 18.23
N THR A 84 -30.39 -7.98 18.37
CA THR A 84 -31.20 -7.49 17.25
C THR A 84 -30.50 -6.30 16.55
N ILE A 85 -30.96 -5.94 15.35
CA ILE A 85 -30.48 -4.75 14.63
C ILE A 85 -30.65 -3.48 15.47
N GLU A 86 -31.76 -3.34 16.20
CA GLU A 86 -32.05 -2.16 17.02
C GLU A 86 -31.12 -2.06 18.23
N GLU A 87 -30.82 -3.19 18.89
CA GLU A 87 -29.86 -3.24 19.98
C GLU A 87 -28.44 -2.91 19.47
N MET A 88 -28.05 -3.47 18.32
CA MET A 88 -26.75 -3.20 17.68
C MET A 88 -26.56 -1.69 17.41
N LYS A 89 -27.59 -0.99 16.92
CA LYS A 89 -27.52 0.46 16.63
C LYS A 89 -27.20 1.31 17.87
N ASN A 90 -27.51 0.82 19.06
CA ASN A 90 -27.23 1.48 20.34
C ASN A 90 -26.01 0.91 21.06
N TYR A 91 -25.29 -0.03 20.44
CA TYR A 91 -24.16 -0.71 21.06
C TYR A 91 -22.82 -0.10 20.59
N GLU A 92 -21.90 0.11 21.53
CA GLU A 92 -20.54 0.56 21.22
C GLU A 92 -19.59 -0.65 21.13
N PHE A 93 -19.27 -1.07 19.91
CA PHE A 93 -18.32 -2.15 19.67
C PHE A 93 -16.87 -1.64 19.68
N HIS A 94 -16.00 -2.32 20.40
CA HIS A 94 -14.56 -2.06 20.43
C HIS A 94 -13.77 -3.35 20.62
N ASN A 95 -12.70 -3.55 19.85
CA ASN A 95 -11.77 -4.69 19.99
C ASN A 95 -12.51 -6.03 20.09
N THR A 96 -13.41 -6.30 19.16
CA THR A 96 -14.35 -7.43 19.27
C THR A 96 -14.63 -8.07 17.92
N SER A 97 -15.33 -9.21 17.93
CA SER A 97 -15.76 -9.94 16.74
C SER A 97 -17.27 -10.02 16.66
N ILE A 98 -17.80 -9.83 15.45
CA ILE A 98 -19.23 -9.83 15.16
C ILE A 98 -19.52 -10.77 13.99
N VAL A 99 -20.53 -11.63 14.16
CA VAL A 99 -21.14 -12.38 13.07
C VAL A 99 -22.52 -11.83 12.76
N PHE A 100 -22.74 -11.45 11.50
CA PHE A 100 -24.08 -11.15 10.99
C PHE A 100 -24.78 -12.43 10.55
N PHE A 101 -26.03 -12.63 10.94
CA PHE A 101 -26.78 -13.86 10.63
C PHE A 101 -28.13 -13.55 10.01
N GLY A 102 -28.48 -14.17 8.89
CA GLY A 102 -29.81 -14.02 8.31
C GLY A 102 -29.90 -14.37 6.84
N ILE A 103 -31.01 -14.01 6.21
CA ILE A 103 -31.15 -14.08 4.76
C ILE A 103 -30.58 -12.83 4.10
N TYR A 104 -30.09 -12.96 2.88
CA TYR A 104 -29.41 -11.90 2.15
C TYR A 104 -30.29 -10.66 1.97
N GLU A 105 -31.60 -10.83 1.76
CA GLU A 105 -32.56 -9.74 1.64
C GLU A 105 -32.48 -8.73 2.80
N ASP A 106 -32.19 -9.21 4.02
CA ASP A 106 -32.05 -8.39 5.24
C ASP A 106 -30.62 -7.90 5.48
N PHE A 107 -29.63 -8.34 4.70
CA PHE A 107 -28.25 -7.86 4.76
C PHE A 107 -28.10 -6.50 4.05
N ARG A 108 -28.66 -5.46 4.69
CA ARG A 108 -28.84 -4.13 4.12
C ARG A 108 -27.77 -3.13 4.58
N TYR A 109 -27.24 -2.36 3.64
CA TYR A 109 -26.26 -1.33 3.93
C TYR A 109 -26.83 -0.26 4.86
N ASN A 110 -28.09 0.14 4.66
CA ASN A 110 -28.69 1.20 5.47
C ASN A 110 -28.73 0.87 6.97
N ASP A 111 -28.83 -0.41 7.31
CA ASP A 111 -28.82 -0.89 8.70
C ASP A 111 -27.41 -1.03 9.27
N LEU A 112 -26.43 -1.37 8.42
CA LEU A 112 -25.08 -1.75 8.84
C LEU A 112 -24.01 -0.67 8.60
N LYS A 113 -24.32 0.41 7.86
CA LYS A 113 -23.36 1.42 7.39
C LYS A 113 -22.47 2.01 8.48
N SER A 114 -23.04 2.30 9.65
CA SER A 114 -22.27 2.93 10.74
C SER A 114 -21.14 2.03 11.20
N LEU A 115 -21.41 0.73 11.34
CA LEU A 115 -20.42 -0.25 11.76
C LEU A 115 -19.42 -0.53 10.63
N PHE A 116 -19.86 -0.76 9.40
CA PHE A 116 -18.95 -1.05 8.28
C PHE A 116 -18.00 0.12 7.93
N LEU A 117 -18.46 1.36 8.06
CA LEU A 117 -17.61 2.55 7.84
C LEU A 117 -16.61 2.79 8.97
N ASN A 118 -16.87 2.26 10.17
CA ASN A 118 -16.03 2.48 11.36
C ASN A 118 -15.31 1.21 11.85
N ALA A 119 -15.52 0.06 11.22
CA ALA A 119 -15.02 -1.25 11.68
C ALA A 119 -13.51 -1.22 11.96
N GLU A 120 -12.74 -0.60 11.07
CA GLU A 120 -11.30 -0.46 11.22
C GLU A 120 -10.92 0.40 12.44
N LYS A 121 -11.53 1.58 12.57
CA LYS A 121 -11.30 2.50 13.70
C LYS A 121 -11.66 1.85 15.04
N LEU A 122 -12.73 1.06 15.05
CA LEU A 122 -13.25 0.37 16.22
C LEU A 122 -12.51 -0.95 16.51
N LYS A 123 -11.61 -1.38 15.61
CA LYS A 123 -10.94 -2.69 15.65
C LYS A 123 -11.95 -3.83 15.79
N VAL A 124 -12.99 -3.80 14.96
CA VAL A 124 -14.05 -4.81 14.93
C VAL A 124 -13.83 -5.75 13.75
N ASN A 125 -13.73 -7.03 14.06
CA ASN A 125 -13.63 -8.11 13.10
C ASN A 125 -15.04 -8.56 12.70
N ILE A 126 -15.36 -8.50 11.42
CA ILE A 126 -16.72 -8.76 10.91
C ILE A 126 -16.69 -10.00 10.02
N CYS A 127 -17.57 -10.94 10.31
CA CYS A 127 -17.95 -12.03 9.43
C CYS A 127 -19.47 -12.11 9.28
N ALA A 128 -19.96 -12.94 8.37
CA ALA A 128 -21.39 -13.16 8.18
C ALA A 128 -21.71 -14.63 7.86
N ILE A 129 -22.85 -15.10 8.35
CA ILE A 129 -23.51 -16.34 7.98
C ILE A 129 -24.83 -15.94 7.34
N ILE A 130 -24.81 -15.80 6.02
CA ILE A 130 -25.98 -15.40 5.24
C ILE A 130 -26.37 -16.47 4.23
N GLY A 131 -27.65 -16.54 3.92
CA GLY A 131 -28.19 -17.40 2.87
C GLY A 131 -29.07 -16.61 1.91
N ARG A 132 -29.16 -17.05 0.64
CA ARG A 132 -30.15 -16.52 -0.31
C ARG A 132 -31.58 -16.66 0.23
N ASP A 133 -31.87 -17.81 0.81
CA ASP A 133 -33.11 -18.17 1.48
C ASP A 133 -32.79 -19.06 2.70
N ILE A 134 -33.83 -19.58 3.36
CA ILE A 134 -33.69 -20.44 4.54
C ILE A 134 -32.94 -21.75 4.22
N CYS A 135 -33.08 -22.30 3.02
CA CYS A 135 -32.36 -23.51 2.61
C CYS A 135 -30.86 -23.21 2.50
N SER A 136 -30.48 -22.17 1.76
CA SER A 136 -29.08 -21.73 1.65
C SER A 136 -28.49 -21.33 3.00
N LEU A 137 -29.26 -20.69 3.88
CA LEU A 137 -28.82 -20.32 5.22
C LEU A 137 -28.56 -21.57 6.07
N SER A 138 -29.47 -22.54 6.06
CA SER A 138 -29.29 -23.80 6.79
C SER A 138 -28.06 -24.57 6.32
N TRP A 139 -27.79 -24.56 5.01
CA TRP A 139 -26.59 -25.16 4.43
C TRP A 139 -25.32 -24.42 4.86
N GLN A 140 -25.33 -23.09 4.76
CA GLN A 140 -24.19 -22.28 5.20
C GLN A 140 -23.89 -22.47 6.69
N CYS A 141 -24.91 -22.63 7.54
CA CYS A 141 -24.75 -22.96 8.96
C CYS A 141 -24.11 -24.34 9.14
N ALA A 142 -24.66 -25.38 8.51
CA ALA A 142 -24.19 -26.76 8.67
C ALA A 142 -22.72 -26.89 8.26
N LYS A 143 -22.30 -26.24 7.16
CA LYS A 143 -20.88 -26.23 6.72
C LYS A 143 -19.91 -25.71 7.79
N GLN A 144 -20.37 -24.91 8.75
CA GLN A 144 -19.49 -24.40 9.80
C GLN A 144 -19.04 -25.49 10.79
N PHE A 145 -19.77 -26.61 10.83
CA PHE A 145 -19.57 -27.72 11.78
C PHE A 145 -18.76 -28.89 11.21
N VAL A 146 -18.17 -28.72 10.03
CA VAL A 146 -17.39 -29.76 9.35
C VAL A 146 -16.02 -29.24 8.93
N GLU A 147 -15.11 -30.17 8.72
CA GLU A 147 -13.77 -29.91 8.17
C GLU A 147 -13.34 -31.01 7.20
N VAL A 148 -12.38 -30.68 6.34
CA VAL A 148 -11.72 -31.66 5.48
C VAL A 148 -10.67 -32.40 6.31
N ASN A 149 -10.74 -33.73 6.31
CA ASN A 149 -9.65 -34.54 6.83
C ASN A 149 -8.58 -34.73 5.75
N HIS A 150 -7.46 -34.01 5.90
CA HIS A 150 -6.35 -34.03 4.94
C HIS A 150 -5.67 -35.40 4.78
N ASP A 151 -5.88 -36.35 5.72
CA ASP A 151 -5.36 -37.72 5.58
C ASP A 151 -6.17 -38.56 4.57
N ASN A 152 -7.44 -38.22 4.36
CA ASN A 152 -8.38 -39.00 3.55
C ASN A 152 -8.75 -38.31 2.22
N VAL A 153 -8.67 -36.98 2.18
CA VAL A 153 -9.07 -36.18 1.02
C VAL A 153 -7.86 -35.41 0.52
N ALA A 154 -7.42 -35.73 -0.69
CA ALA A 154 -6.35 -34.98 -1.35
C ALA A 154 -6.86 -33.59 -1.74
N VAL A 155 -6.30 -32.56 -1.11
CA VAL A 155 -6.64 -31.16 -1.34
C VAL A 155 -5.41 -30.32 -1.65
N GLN A 156 -5.63 -29.20 -2.33
CA GLN A 156 -4.56 -28.30 -2.76
C GLN A 156 -4.89 -26.85 -2.43
N ASN A 157 -3.84 -26.05 -2.21
CA ASN A 157 -3.95 -24.59 -2.20
C ASN A 157 -3.71 -24.05 -3.61
N GLY A 158 -4.49 -23.06 -4.02
CA GLY A 158 -4.45 -22.52 -5.39
C GLY A 158 -4.51 -20.99 -5.45
N ILE A 159 -3.70 -20.39 -6.33
CA ILE A 159 -3.84 -19.00 -6.76
C ILE A 159 -4.01 -18.96 -8.27
N LEU A 160 -5.15 -18.44 -8.73
CA LEU A 160 -5.39 -18.11 -10.13
C LEU A 160 -5.44 -16.60 -10.27
N SER A 161 -4.59 -16.02 -11.12
CA SER A 161 -4.45 -14.57 -11.25
C SER A 161 -4.53 -14.12 -12.71
N CYS A 162 -5.40 -13.16 -13.01
CA CYS A 162 -5.46 -12.51 -14.32
C CYS A 162 -4.27 -11.58 -14.59
N LYS A 163 -3.30 -11.48 -13.67
CA LYS A 163 -2.07 -10.71 -13.86
C LYS A 163 -0.87 -11.64 -13.95
N LYS A 164 0.13 -11.29 -14.76
CA LYS A 164 1.39 -12.04 -14.87
C LYS A 164 2.21 -11.94 -13.56
N ILE A 165 2.58 -13.08 -12.99
CA ILE A 165 3.38 -13.15 -11.76
C ILE A 165 4.84 -13.40 -12.18
N ASN A 166 5.77 -12.59 -11.67
CA ASN A 166 7.19 -12.78 -11.99
C ASN A 166 7.75 -14.06 -11.34
N LEU A 167 8.80 -14.62 -11.95
CA LEU A 167 9.39 -15.89 -11.53
C LEU A 167 9.88 -15.87 -10.08
N LYS A 168 10.59 -14.80 -9.68
CA LYS A 168 11.12 -14.64 -8.32
C LYS A 168 10.04 -14.73 -7.25
N ARG A 169 8.85 -14.18 -7.52
CA ARG A 169 7.70 -14.26 -6.61
C ARG A 169 7.12 -15.67 -6.56
N LYS A 170 6.97 -16.33 -7.72
CA LYS A 170 6.52 -17.74 -7.77
C LYS A 170 7.45 -18.65 -6.97
N GLU A 171 8.76 -18.50 -7.15
CA GLU A 171 9.78 -19.25 -6.39
C GLU A 171 9.62 -19.04 -4.89
N LYS A 172 9.54 -17.78 -4.44
CA LYS A 172 9.30 -17.45 -3.02
C LYS A 172 8.02 -18.06 -2.47
N TRP A 173 6.92 -18.03 -3.23
CA TRP A 173 5.66 -18.63 -2.80
C TRP A 173 5.74 -20.14 -2.67
N LEU A 174 6.46 -20.80 -3.58
CA LEU A 174 6.69 -22.25 -3.51
C LEU A 174 7.63 -22.64 -2.37
N GLU A 175 8.60 -21.79 -2.00
CA GLU A 175 9.40 -21.99 -0.78
C GLU A 175 8.54 -21.96 0.49
N GLN A 176 7.54 -21.08 0.52
CA GLN A 176 6.63 -20.91 1.67
C GLN A 176 5.49 -21.95 1.68
N SER A 177 5.03 -22.37 0.51
CA SER A 177 3.95 -23.34 0.31
C SER A 177 4.29 -24.28 -0.86
N PRO A 178 5.05 -25.37 -0.61
CA PRO A 178 5.58 -26.25 -1.67
C PRO A 178 4.54 -26.87 -2.61
N ASN A 179 3.32 -27.10 -2.11
CA ASN A 179 2.23 -27.70 -2.88
C ASN A 179 1.25 -26.67 -3.47
N LEU A 180 1.63 -25.38 -3.48
CA LEU A 180 0.79 -24.32 -4.04
C LEU A 180 0.69 -24.45 -5.56
N VAL A 181 -0.53 -24.51 -6.06
CA VAL A 181 -0.81 -24.42 -7.49
C VAL A 181 -0.96 -22.96 -7.90
N ILE A 182 -0.19 -22.53 -8.90
CA ILE A 182 -0.19 -21.14 -9.38
C ILE A 182 -0.50 -21.11 -10.87
N PHE A 183 -1.60 -20.45 -11.24
CA PHE A 183 -1.88 -20.10 -12.64
C PHE A 183 -2.02 -18.58 -12.74
N ASP A 184 -1.04 -17.92 -13.35
CA ASP A 184 -1.13 -16.51 -13.72
C ASP A 184 -1.52 -16.35 -15.19
N LYS A 185 -1.60 -15.11 -15.67
CA LYS A 185 -2.06 -14.76 -17.01
C LYS A 185 -1.56 -15.68 -18.15
N PRO A 186 -0.25 -15.99 -18.31
CA PRO A 186 0.20 -16.82 -19.42
C PRO A 186 -0.24 -18.29 -19.30
N GLU A 187 -0.37 -18.80 -18.08
CA GLU A 187 -0.76 -20.16 -17.76
C GLU A 187 -2.28 -20.34 -17.93
N LEU A 188 -3.08 -19.33 -17.55
CA LEU A 188 -4.53 -19.30 -17.79
C LEU A 188 -4.88 -19.48 -19.28
N HIS A 189 -4.07 -18.95 -20.19
CA HIS A 189 -4.26 -19.10 -21.64
C HIS A 189 -3.87 -20.47 -22.22
N LYS A 190 -3.07 -21.25 -21.48
CA LYS A 190 -2.52 -22.52 -21.98
C LYS A 190 -3.28 -23.73 -21.46
N MET A 191 -3.96 -23.57 -20.33
CA MET A 191 -4.56 -24.66 -19.57
C MET A 191 -6.09 -24.65 -19.72
N ASP A 192 -6.70 -25.81 -19.54
CA ASP A 192 -8.14 -25.95 -19.38
C ASP A 192 -8.53 -25.61 -17.93
N ILE A 193 -8.68 -24.31 -17.67
CA ILE A 193 -8.93 -23.79 -16.32
C ILE A 193 -10.30 -24.22 -15.80
N GLN A 194 -11.31 -24.34 -16.67
CA GLN A 194 -12.62 -24.86 -16.28
C GLN A 194 -12.50 -26.27 -15.74
N LYS A 195 -11.85 -27.17 -16.47
CA LYS A 195 -11.64 -28.54 -16.01
C LYS A 195 -10.83 -28.58 -14.72
N ILE A 196 -9.76 -27.80 -14.61
CA ILE A 196 -8.93 -27.77 -13.39
C ILE A 196 -9.78 -27.34 -12.18
N LEU A 197 -10.51 -26.22 -12.28
CA LEU A 197 -11.31 -25.71 -11.17
C LEU A 197 -12.42 -26.68 -10.74
N LEU A 198 -13.07 -27.36 -11.68
CA LEU A 198 -14.20 -28.26 -11.41
C LEU A 198 -13.78 -29.69 -11.02
N SER A 199 -12.53 -30.10 -11.27
CA SER A 199 -12.04 -31.46 -10.97
C SER A 199 -11.09 -31.54 -9.77
N THR A 200 -10.71 -30.39 -9.21
CA THR A 200 -9.79 -30.31 -8.07
C THR A 200 -10.56 -30.02 -6.79
N ASN A 201 -10.21 -30.74 -5.73
CA ASN A 201 -10.64 -30.40 -4.38
C ASN A 201 -9.66 -29.38 -3.81
N TRP A 202 -10.16 -28.19 -3.48
CA TRP A 202 -9.33 -27.12 -2.96
C TRP A 202 -9.44 -27.03 -1.44
N ASP A 203 -8.30 -26.91 -0.77
CA ASP A 203 -8.29 -26.51 0.63
C ASP A 203 -8.58 -25.01 0.68
N SER A 204 -7.66 -24.19 0.17
CA SER A 204 -7.88 -22.77 -0.09
C SER A 204 -7.65 -22.41 -1.56
N LEU A 205 -8.63 -21.77 -2.18
CA LEU A 205 -8.56 -21.31 -3.56
C LEU A 205 -8.76 -19.80 -3.63
N LEU A 206 -7.75 -19.07 -4.13
CA LEU A 206 -7.82 -17.64 -4.37
C LEU A 206 -7.91 -17.35 -5.85
N LEU A 207 -9.05 -16.79 -6.26
CA LEU A 207 -9.31 -16.34 -7.62
C LEU A 207 -9.15 -14.82 -7.67
N TYR A 208 -8.05 -14.36 -8.24
CA TYR A 208 -7.70 -12.94 -8.36
C TYR A 208 -7.95 -12.46 -9.79
N GLY A 209 -9.05 -11.73 -9.98
CA GLY A 209 -9.57 -11.39 -11.30
C GLY A 209 -10.23 -10.02 -11.36
N HIS A 210 -10.71 -9.65 -12.53
CA HIS A 210 -11.57 -8.48 -12.71
C HIS A 210 -13.03 -8.92 -12.74
N GLY A 211 -13.92 -8.20 -12.09
CA GLY A 211 -15.31 -8.64 -12.03
C GLY A 211 -16.18 -7.73 -11.18
N LYS A 212 -17.47 -8.04 -11.20
CA LYS A 212 -18.49 -7.35 -10.42
C LYS A 212 -19.37 -8.37 -9.69
N GLU A 213 -20.57 -7.94 -9.31
CA GLU A 213 -21.53 -8.67 -8.49
C GLU A 213 -21.93 -10.02 -9.10
N ASP A 214 -21.91 -10.14 -10.43
CA ASP A 214 -22.37 -11.31 -11.18
C ASP A 214 -21.26 -12.23 -11.69
N ASN A 215 -20.02 -11.76 -11.71
CA ASN A 215 -18.92 -12.51 -12.33
C ASN A 215 -17.52 -12.14 -11.82
N LEU A 216 -16.58 -13.07 -12.00
CA LEU A 216 -15.15 -12.87 -11.84
C LEU A 216 -14.42 -13.45 -13.06
N ASN A 217 -13.65 -12.62 -13.76
CA ASN A 217 -12.94 -12.97 -14.98
C ASN A 217 -11.49 -13.36 -14.69
N LEU A 218 -11.09 -14.50 -15.22
CA LEU A 218 -9.73 -15.04 -15.24
C LEU A 218 -9.31 -15.19 -16.71
N GLU A 219 -8.96 -14.05 -17.32
CA GLU A 219 -8.75 -13.92 -18.77
C GLU A 219 -10.00 -14.30 -19.58
N GLU A 220 -9.96 -15.45 -20.27
CA GLU A 220 -11.05 -15.96 -21.09
C GLU A 220 -12.07 -16.80 -20.32
N TYR A 221 -11.74 -17.22 -19.10
CA TYR A 221 -12.63 -17.95 -18.20
C TYR A 221 -13.39 -16.99 -17.29
N THR A 222 -14.64 -17.33 -16.97
CA THR A 222 -15.48 -16.50 -16.11
C THR A 222 -16.14 -17.36 -15.04
N VAL A 223 -15.82 -17.09 -13.77
CA VAL A 223 -16.61 -17.60 -12.65
C VAL A 223 -17.91 -16.82 -12.58
N CYS A 224 -19.03 -17.53 -12.62
CA CYS A 224 -20.35 -17.00 -12.91
C CYS A 224 -21.26 -17.14 -11.69
N GLY A 225 -21.99 -16.07 -11.36
CA GLY A 225 -22.99 -16.05 -10.29
C GLY A 225 -24.39 -16.50 -10.71
N ARG A 226 -24.61 -16.85 -11.98
CA ARG A 226 -25.92 -17.25 -12.47
C ARG A 226 -26.35 -18.60 -11.89
N ASN A 227 -27.40 -18.59 -11.08
CA ASN A 227 -28.11 -19.80 -10.64
C ASN A 227 -29.33 -20.05 -11.55
N ILE A 228 -29.34 -21.18 -12.25
CA ILE A 228 -30.41 -21.51 -13.20
C ILE A 228 -31.75 -21.81 -12.52
N GLU A 229 -31.72 -22.39 -11.32
CA GLU A 229 -32.92 -22.84 -10.58
C GLU A 229 -33.61 -21.71 -9.80
N VAL A 230 -32.90 -20.62 -9.53
CA VAL A 230 -33.46 -19.46 -8.84
C VAL A 230 -34.29 -18.63 -9.83
N SER A 231 -35.54 -18.37 -9.51
CA SER A 231 -36.40 -17.49 -10.31
C SER A 231 -35.97 -16.03 -10.14
N ARG A 232 -36.03 -15.25 -11.22
CA ARG A 232 -35.74 -13.81 -11.20
C ARG A 232 -36.90 -13.06 -10.54
N LYS A 233 -36.59 -12.09 -9.68
CA LYS A 233 -37.54 -11.24 -8.93
C LYS A 233 -37.57 -9.79 -9.44
N VAL A 234 -36.45 -9.21 -9.85
CA VAL A 234 -36.26 -7.77 -10.21
C VAL A 234 -35.83 -7.55 -11.67
N THR A 235 -35.96 -6.31 -12.14
CA THR A 235 -35.77 -5.89 -13.54
C THR A 235 -34.31 -5.72 -13.98
N PHE A 236 -33.34 -5.48 -13.09
CA PHE A 236 -31.94 -5.34 -13.51
C PHE A 236 -31.22 -6.70 -13.57
N SER A 237 -30.58 -6.97 -14.70
CA SER A 237 -29.88 -8.23 -14.95
C SER A 237 -28.66 -7.99 -15.85
N PRO A 238 -27.69 -8.92 -15.88
CA PRO A 238 -26.68 -8.94 -16.93
C PRO A 238 -27.31 -9.26 -18.30
N GLN A 239 -26.55 -9.14 -19.38
CA GLN A 239 -27.03 -9.32 -20.77
C GLN A 239 -27.88 -10.59 -20.95
N CYS A 240 -27.44 -11.72 -20.40
CA CYS A 240 -28.14 -13.01 -20.50
C CYS A 240 -29.48 -13.07 -19.76
N GLY A 241 -29.84 -12.04 -19.00
CA GLY A 241 -31.15 -11.88 -18.38
C GLY A 241 -32.15 -11.08 -19.21
N TYR A 242 -31.76 -10.45 -20.32
CA TYR A 242 -32.67 -9.68 -21.17
C TYR A 242 -33.03 -10.43 -22.45
N CYS A 243 -34.33 -10.45 -22.81
CA CYS A 243 -34.85 -10.72 -24.15
C CYS A 243 -34.22 -11.91 -24.92
N ASN A 244 -34.04 -13.07 -24.26
CA ASN A 244 -33.41 -14.27 -24.84
C ASN A 244 -32.01 -14.03 -25.45
N GLN A 245 -31.28 -13.03 -24.96
CA GLN A 245 -29.90 -12.79 -25.36
C GLN A 245 -28.97 -13.84 -24.74
N GLY A 246 -27.98 -14.28 -25.51
CA GLY A 246 -26.91 -15.14 -25.00
C GLY A 246 -25.99 -14.40 -24.03
N CYS A 247 -25.09 -15.13 -23.39
CA CYS A 247 -24.04 -14.52 -22.57
C CYS A 247 -23.13 -13.63 -23.43
N PHE A 248 -22.66 -12.51 -22.85
CA PHE A 248 -21.63 -11.68 -23.48
C PHE A 248 -20.22 -12.32 -23.39
N LYS A 249 -20.10 -13.41 -22.62
CA LYS A 249 -18.91 -14.24 -22.47
C LYS A 249 -19.10 -15.56 -23.20
N ASP A 250 -17.99 -16.24 -23.47
CA ASP A 250 -17.98 -17.58 -24.01
C ASP A 250 -18.65 -18.55 -23.02
N GLU A 251 -19.82 -19.09 -23.40
CA GLU A 251 -20.62 -19.97 -22.56
C GLU A 251 -19.90 -21.27 -22.21
N HIS A 252 -18.97 -21.73 -23.06
CA HIS A 252 -18.15 -22.91 -22.79
C HIS A 252 -17.06 -22.67 -21.75
N LYS A 253 -16.80 -21.42 -21.36
CA LYS A 253 -15.78 -21.05 -20.36
C LYS A 253 -16.38 -20.45 -19.09
N LEU A 254 -17.69 -20.60 -18.91
CA LEU A 254 -18.38 -20.25 -17.69
C LEU A 254 -18.19 -21.34 -16.63
N ILE A 255 -17.94 -20.91 -15.40
CA ILE A 255 -17.72 -21.79 -14.26
C ILE A 255 -18.69 -21.33 -13.16
N PRO A 256 -19.80 -22.03 -12.92
CA PRO A 256 -20.69 -21.69 -11.80
C PRO A 256 -19.90 -21.73 -10.49
N ALA A 257 -19.99 -20.67 -9.67
CA ALA A 257 -19.26 -20.62 -8.41
C ALA A 257 -19.67 -21.73 -7.43
N CYS A 258 -20.94 -22.17 -7.48
CA CYS A 258 -21.45 -23.28 -6.68
C CYS A 258 -20.78 -24.62 -6.97
N ASP A 259 -20.24 -24.80 -8.18
CA ASP A 259 -19.66 -26.08 -8.64
C ASP A 259 -18.17 -26.21 -8.27
N ILE A 260 -17.56 -25.16 -7.72
CA ILE A 260 -16.17 -25.18 -7.26
C ILE A 260 -16.11 -25.80 -5.85
N ILE A 261 -15.46 -26.96 -5.73
CA ILE A 261 -15.28 -27.66 -4.46
C ILE A 261 -14.07 -27.10 -3.72
N ALA A 262 -14.31 -26.28 -2.70
CA ALA A 262 -13.27 -25.70 -1.86
C ALA A 262 -13.66 -25.73 -0.39
N GLN A 263 -12.71 -25.72 0.55
CA GLN A 263 -13.01 -25.41 1.95
C GLN A 263 -13.08 -23.89 2.16
N ASN A 264 -12.10 -23.17 1.62
CA ASN A 264 -12.01 -21.71 1.64
C ASN A 264 -11.90 -21.14 0.21
N LEU A 265 -12.93 -20.44 -0.25
CA LEU A 265 -12.99 -19.82 -1.59
C LEU A 265 -12.86 -18.31 -1.50
N THR A 266 -11.79 -17.74 -2.07
CA THR A 266 -11.60 -16.29 -2.14
C THR A 266 -11.92 -15.78 -3.54
N LEU A 267 -12.93 -14.92 -3.62
CA LEU A 267 -13.32 -14.20 -4.82
C LEU A 267 -12.68 -12.80 -4.78
N GLY A 268 -11.44 -12.72 -5.24
CA GLY A 268 -10.67 -11.47 -5.31
C GLY A 268 -10.99 -10.68 -6.57
N SER A 269 -12.16 -10.06 -6.65
CA SER A 269 -12.53 -9.10 -7.70
C SER A 269 -12.83 -7.70 -7.16
N CYS A 270 -13.29 -6.79 -8.02
CA CYS A 270 -13.51 -5.39 -7.64
C CYS A 270 -14.65 -5.24 -6.64
N ASN A 271 -15.80 -5.88 -6.83
CA ASN A 271 -16.91 -5.89 -5.88
C ASN A 271 -17.82 -7.05 -6.23
N ASN A 272 -17.97 -8.03 -5.34
CA ASN A 272 -18.77 -9.22 -5.58
C ASN A 272 -19.70 -9.61 -4.42
N ALA A 273 -19.79 -8.76 -3.40
CA ALA A 273 -20.69 -8.91 -2.26
C ALA A 273 -21.38 -7.59 -1.93
N PRO A 274 -22.22 -7.05 -2.83
CA PRO A 274 -23.01 -5.87 -2.52
C PRO A 274 -24.00 -6.21 -1.40
N PHE A 275 -24.35 -5.22 -0.59
CA PHE A 275 -25.50 -5.30 0.30
C PHE A 275 -26.79 -5.42 -0.54
N SER A 276 -27.83 -6.07 -0.02
CA SER A 276 -29.04 -6.37 -0.80
C SER A 276 -29.74 -5.13 -1.34
N ASP A 277 -29.76 -4.05 -0.56
CA ASP A 277 -30.35 -2.76 -0.94
C ASP A 277 -29.43 -1.88 -1.81
N LEU A 278 -28.21 -2.34 -2.10
CA LEU A 278 -27.25 -1.71 -3.02
C LEU A 278 -26.89 -2.59 -4.23
N ALA A 279 -27.41 -3.82 -4.29
CA ALA A 279 -27.16 -4.73 -5.39
C ALA A 279 -27.74 -4.17 -6.70
N LEU A 280 -26.94 -4.18 -7.75
CA LEU A 280 -27.37 -3.79 -9.09
C LEU A 280 -28.13 -4.91 -9.78
N TYR A 281 -27.67 -6.15 -9.63
CA TYR A 281 -28.27 -7.30 -10.30
C TYR A 281 -29.16 -8.11 -9.36
N ASP A 282 -30.19 -8.73 -9.95
CA ASP A 282 -31.04 -9.70 -9.28
C ASP A 282 -30.22 -10.82 -8.60
N GLU A 283 -30.69 -11.28 -7.44
CA GLU A 283 -30.08 -12.35 -6.66
C GLU A 283 -29.73 -13.58 -7.50
N LYS A 284 -30.53 -13.91 -8.53
CA LYS A 284 -30.28 -14.99 -9.49
C LYS A 284 -28.88 -14.94 -10.09
N TYR A 285 -28.30 -13.76 -10.23
CA TYR A 285 -26.98 -13.56 -10.85
C TYR A 285 -25.88 -13.29 -9.84
N SER A 286 -26.16 -13.19 -8.54
CA SER A 286 -25.14 -12.85 -7.54
C SER A 286 -24.08 -13.94 -7.39
N LEU A 287 -22.82 -13.56 -7.62
CA LEU A 287 -21.64 -14.41 -7.49
C LEU A 287 -21.49 -14.94 -6.06
N LEU A 288 -21.67 -14.06 -5.06
CA LEU A 288 -21.64 -14.46 -3.67
C LEU A 288 -22.72 -15.49 -3.35
N LEU A 289 -23.97 -15.22 -3.73
CA LEU A 289 -25.07 -16.13 -3.38
C LEU A 289 -24.95 -17.47 -4.10
N ASN A 290 -24.41 -17.49 -5.32
CA ASN A 290 -24.09 -18.74 -6.01
C ASN A 290 -22.97 -19.50 -5.31
N ALA A 291 -21.91 -18.84 -4.84
CA ALA A 291 -20.87 -19.48 -4.04
C ALA A 291 -21.41 -20.04 -2.71
N ILE A 292 -22.31 -19.33 -2.01
CA ILE A 292 -22.96 -19.80 -0.77
C ILE A 292 -23.73 -21.10 -1.00
N ASP A 293 -24.41 -21.20 -2.14
CA ASP A 293 -25.15 -22.40 -2.55
C ASP A 293 -24.23 -23.61 -2.85
N GLY A 294 -22.90 -23.41 -2.92
CA GLY A 294 -21.89 -24.44 -3.19
C GLY A 294 -21.27 -25.08 -1.94
N VAL A 295 -20.21 -25.87 -2.15
CA VAL A 295 -19.54 -26.65 -1.07
C VAL A 295 -18.74 -25.76 -0.11
N ALA A 296 -18.25 -24.60 -0.55
CA ALA A 296 -17.37 -23.73 0.25
C ALA A 296 -17.89 -23.41 1.65
N LYS A 297 -17.15 -23.80 2.69
CA LYS A 297 -17.42 -23.47 4.10
C LYS A 297 -17.20 -21.98 4.35
N THR A 298 -16.07 -21.47 3.89
CA THR A 298 -15.67 -20.07 4.00
C THR A 298 -15.55 -19.46 2.62
N ILE A 299 -16.15 -18.28 2.44
CA ILE A 299 -16.12 -17.52 1.18
C ILE A 299 -15.66 -16.11 1.50
N ASN A 300 -14.52 -15.69 0.94
CA ASN A 300 -13.99 -14.35 1.12
C ASN A 300 -14.34 -13.50 -0.09
N VAL A 301 -15.00 -12.37 0.14
CA VAL A 301 -15.62 -11.56 -0.90
C VAL A 301 -15.28 -10.09 -0.75
N ALA A 302 -15.16 -9.39 -1.87
CA ALA A 302 -14.96 -7.96 -1.89
C ALA A 302 -16.31 -7.24 -1.74
N VAL A 303 -16.50 -6.53 -0.64
CA VAL A 303 -17.70 -5.71 -0.38
C VAL A 303 -17.62 -4.33 -1.03
N THR A 304 -16.42 -3.87 -1.34
CA THR A 304 -16.16 -2.62 -2.08
C THR A 304 -14.99 -2.80 -3.03
N ALA A 305 -14.81 -1.84 -3.95
CA ALA A 305 -13.62 -1.71 -4.78
C ALA A 305 -12.35 -1.80 -3.92
N GLN A 306 -11.59 -2.88 -4.08
CA GLN A 306 -10.34 -3.09 -3.34
C GLN A 306 -9.11 -2.99 -4.24
N ASN A 307 -8.03 -2.45 -3.69
CA ASN A 307 -6.76 -2.24 -4.38
C ASN A 307 -5.69 -3.27 -3.97
N SER A 308 -6.10 -4.47 -3.52
CA SER A 308 -5.16 -5.55 -3.24
C SER A 308 -4.35 -5.88 -4.50
N ASP A 309 -3.07 -6.11 -4.33
CA ASP A 309 -2.15 -6.53 -5.38
C ASP A 309 -1.20 -7.61 -4.85
N TYR A 310 -0.06 -7.82 -5.50
CA TYR A 310 0.86 -8.89 -5.12
C TYR A 310 1.35 -8.87 -3.68
N ILE A 311 1.37 -7.74 -2.98
CA ILE A 311 1.79 -7.70 -1.57
C ILE A 311 0.77 -8.40 -0.68
N GLU A 312 -0.50 -8.12 -0.93
CA GLU A 312 -1.59 -8.81 -0.27
C GLU A 312 -1.51 -10.33 -0.53
N LEU A 313 -1.24 -10.73 -1.77
CA LEU A 313 -1.04 -12.14 -2.14
C LEU A 313 0.19 -12.75 -1.48
N ASP A 314 1.33 -12.02 -1.43
CA ASP A 314 2.56 -12.43 -0.74
C ASP A 314 2.27 -12.73 0.74
N ARG A 315 1.39 -11.94 1.37
CA ARG A 315 0.99 -12.11 2.77
C ARG A 315 0.02 -13.28 2.96
N VAL A 316 -0.94 -13.45 2.05
CA VAL A 316 -1.86 -14.60 2.07
C VAL A 316 -1.07 -15.91 1.99
N VAL A 317 -0.10 -16.01 1.08
CA VAL A 317 0.77 -17.20 0.96
C VAL A 317 1.62 -17.38 2.22
N ALA A 318 2.23 -16.32 2.73
CA ALA A 318 3.06 -16.39 3.95
C ALA A 318 2.28 -16.78 5.21
N ASN A 319 0.96 -16.61 5.22
CA ASN A 319 0.06 -17.02 6.31
C ASN A 319 -0.77 -18.27 5.93
N SER A 320 -0.30 -19.07 4.96
CA SER A 320 -0.93 -20.34 4.57
C SER A 320 -2.43 -20.22 4.28
N PHE A 321 -2.86 -19.12 3.65
CA PHE A 321 -4.26 -18.84 3.30
C PHE A 321 -5.23 -18.73 4.48
N GLN A 322 -4.72 -18.59 5.70
CA GLN A 322 -5.55 -18.30 6.88
C GLN A 322 -5.83 -16.81 6.99
N ASN A 323 -6.97 -16.43 7.57
CA ASN A 323 -7.29 -15.03 7.90
C ASN A 323 -7.25 -14.06 6.72
N ILE A 324 -7.59 -14.52 5.51
CA ILE A 324 -7.48 -13.73 4.27
C ILE A 324 -8.14 -12.34 4.40
N PRO A 325 -9.41 -12.20 4.84
CA PRO A 325 -10.02 -10.88 4.96
C PRO A 325 -9.25 -9.94 5.88
N ASN A 326 -8.76 -10.42 7.02
CA ASN A 326 -7.97 -9.61 7.97
C ASN A 326 -6.62 -9.22 7.38
N ILE A 327 -5.93 -10.14 6.70
CA ILE A 327 -4.67 -9.84 5.99
C ILE A 327 -4.90 -8.74 4.96
N ILE A 328 -5.93 -8.87 4.11
CA ILE A 328 -6.24 -7.89 3.08
C ILE A 328 -6.60 -6.54 3.69
N ASN A 329 -7.54 -6.51 4.63
CA ASN A 329 -8.01 -5.27 5.27
C ASN A 329 -6.89 -4.56 6.03
N SER A 330 -6.10 -5.29 6.83
CA SER A 330 -4.94 -4.72 7.54
C SER A 330 -3.84 -4.24 6.58
N SER A 331 -3.63 -4.94 5.46
CA SER A 331 -2.64 -4.55 4.44
C SER A 331 -3.03 -3.26 3.73
N LEU A 332 -4.33 -3.09 3.46
CA LEU A 332 -4.89 -1.93 2.78
C LEU A 332 -5.12 -0.73 3.70
N LYS A 333 -4.87 -0.88 5.00
CA LYS A 333 -4.92 0.20 5.99
C LYS A 333 -4.15 1.43 5.52
N GLY A 334 -4.84 2.57 5.37
CA GLY A 334 -4.27 3.85 4.92
C GLY A 334 -4.23 4.04 3.40
N ALA A 335 -4.48 3.00 2.60
CA ALA A 335 -4.80 3.12 1.18
C ALA A 335 -6.32 3.11 0.93
N GLN A 336 -7.08 2.49 1.84
CA GLN A 336 -8.54 2.49 1.89
C GLN A 336 -8.99 2.68 3.34
N SER A 337 -10.14 3.32 3.54
CA SER A 337 -10.72 3.63 4.87
C SER A 337 -11.84 2.68 5.27
N GLN A 338 -12.34 1.89 4.33
CA GLN A 338 -13.47 0.98 4.51
C GLN A 338 -13.01 -0.48 4.50
N LEU A 339 -13.83 -1.36 5.06
CA LEU A 339 -13.65 -2.81 4.95
C LEU A 339 -13.61 -3.20 3.46
N SER A 340 -12.51 -3.80 3.01
CA SER A 340 -12.31 -4.18 1.61
C SER A 340 -12.86 -5.57 1.33
N MET A 341 -12.57 -6.51 2.23
CA MET A 341 -12.95 -7.92 2.10
C MET A 341 -13.73 -8.38 3.34
N LEU A 342 -14.82 -9.11 3.11
CA LEU A 342 -15.69 -9.70 4.13
C LEU A 342 -15.58 -11.23 4.07
N GLN A 343 -15.63 -11.85 5.24
CA GLN A 343 -15.74 -13.30 5.37
C GLN A 343 -17.21 -13.72 5.45
N ILE A 344 -17.61 -14.68 4.61
CA ILE A 344 -18.87 -15.40 4.73
C ILE A 344 -18.55 -16.81 5.24
N GLY A 345 -18.97 -17.14 6.46
CA GLY A 345 -18.43 -18.26 7.23
C GLY A 345 -17.83 -17.80 8.55
N ILE A 346 -17.61 -18.73 9.49
CA ILE A 346 -17.02 -18.45 10.80
C ILE A 346 -15.67 -19.18 10.92
N GLU A 347 -14.61 -18.40 11.00
CA GLU A 347 -13.24 -18.87 11.22
C GLU A 347 -12.56 -17.91 12.21
N PRO A 348 -11.52 -18.37 12.93
CA PRO A 348 -10.88 -17.57 13.97
C PRO A 348 -10.25 -16.32 13.36
N GLN A 349 -10.92 -15.16 13.45
CA GLN A 349 -10.40 -13.90 12.96
C GLN A 349 -9.36 -13.33 13.93
N GLU A 350 -8.12 -13.77 13.79
CA GLU A 350 -7.00 -13.16 14.51
C GLU A 350 -6.64 -11.83 13.85
N SER A 351 -6.40 -10.80 14.67
CA SER A 351 -5.93 -9.51 14.16
C SER A 351 -4.50 -9.68 13.65
N VAL A 352 -4.31 -9.44 12.35
CA VAL A 352 -2.98 -9.40 11.74
C VAL A 352 -2.54 -7.95 11.66
N GLU A 353 -1.53 -7.56 12.43
CA GLU A 353 -0.90 -6.24 12.31
C GLU A 353 0.41 -6.35 11.52
N PHE A 354 0.59 -5.46 10.57
CA PHE A 354 1.82 -5.37 9.78
C PHE A 354 2.58 -4.12 10.13
N GLU A 355 3.87 -4.27 10.46
CA GLU A 355 4.76 -3.14 10.66
C GLU A 355 4.89 -2.33 9.36
N LYS A 356 4.80 -1.00 9.50
CA LYS A 356 4.95 -0.05 8.39
C LYS A 356 6.28 0.67 8.54
N ALA A 357 7.11 0.56 7.52
CA ALA A 357 8.35 1.32 7.40
C ALA A 357 8.16 2.42 6.35
N TYR A 358 8.10 3.67 6.79
CA TYR A 358 7.96 4.82 5.90
C TYR A 358 9.32 5.18 5.28
N PRO A 359 9.37 5.69 4.03
CA PRO A 359 10.60 6.25 3.48
C PRO A 359 11.13 7.36 4.39
N SER A 360 12.44 7.47 4.55
CA SER A 360 13.04 8.53 5.35
C SER A 360 12.81 9.91 4.72
N GLU A 361 12.73 10.94 5.57
CA GLU A 361 12.53 12.33 5.14
C GLU A 361 13.61 12.75 4.13
N ALA A 362 14.86 12.35 4.34
CA ALA A 362 15.98 12.60 3.45
C ALA A 362 15.80 12.02 2.04
N LEU A 363 15.24 10.80 1.94
CA LEU A 363 14.93 10.19 0.64
C LEU A 363 13.80 10.94 -0.06
N ILE A 364 12.74 11.31 0.68
CA ILE A 364 11.61 12.07 0.14
C ILE A 364 12.08 13.43 -0.37
N GLU A 365 12.85 14.16 0.43
CA GLU A 365 13.40 15.46 0.09
C GLU A 365 14.33 15.37 -1.14
N SER A 366 15.23 14.37 -1.18
CA SER A 366 16.08 14.14 -2.34
C SER A 366 15.29 13.83 -3.61
N ILE A 367 14.21 13.04 -3.53
CA ILE A 367 13.33 12.76 -4.67
C ILE A 367 12.62 14.04 -5.14
N ASN A 368 12.12 14.86 -4.22
CA ASN A 368 11.46 16.11 -4.56
C ASN A 368 12.41 17.07 -5.27
N ARG A 369 13.62 17.26 -4.73
CA ARG A 369 14.64 18.10 -5.35
C ARG A 369 15.09 17.55 -6.70
N ALA A 370 15.27 16.23 -6.81
CA ALA A 370 15.55 15.59 -8.09
C ALA A 370 14.45 15.85 -9.15
N ARG A 371 13.17 15.85 -8.75
CA ARG A 371 12.07 16.22 -9.65
C ARG A 371 12.11 17.70 -10.03
N GLN A 372 12.40 18.59 -9.08
CA GLN A 372 12.57 20.03 -9.35
C GLN A 372 13.73 20.26 -10.33
N TYR A 373 14.90 19.66 -10.10
CA TYR A 373 16.03 19.67 -11.06
C TYR A 373 15.64 19.17 -12.45
N GLN A 374 14.81 18.13 -12.55
CA GLN A 374 14.38 17.59 -13.84
C GLN A 374 13.38 18.50 -14.58
N ILE A 375 12.50 19.21 -13.87
CA ILE A 375 11.36 19.92 -14.45
C ILE A 375 11.63 21.43 -14.61
N SER A 376 12.36 22.03 -13.67
CA SER A 376 12.68 23.46 -13.65
C SER A 376 13.31 23.93 -14.96
N GLY A 377 14.24 23.16 -15.53
CA GLY A 377 14.83 23.45 -16.85
C GLY A 377 16.06 24.36 -16.83
N PHE A 378 16.62 24.68 -15.65
CA PHE A 378 17.89 25.42 -15.57
C PHE A 378 19.13 24.54 -15.73
N LEU A 379 19.01 23.23 -15.46
CA LEU A 379 20.07 22.29 -15.77
C LEU A 379 20.16 22.04 -17.28
N ASP A 380 21.38 21.94 -17.82
CA ASP A 380 21.59 21.47 -19.20
C ASP A 380 20.99 20.07 -19.36
N GLU A 381 20.02 19.92 -20.27
CA GLU A 381 19.32 18.66 -20.54
C GLU A 381 20.26 17.51 -20.89
N ASN A 382 21.40 17.82 -21.53
CA ASN A 382 22.40 16.84 -21.95
C ASN A 382 23.54 16.67 -20.94
N GLY A 383 23.56 17.50 -19.89
CA GLY A 383 24.54 17.52 -18.82
C GLY A 383 24.59 16.21 -18.02
N LYS A 384 25.73 15.94 -17.40
CA LYS A 384 25.94 14.72 -16.61
C LYS A 384 25.02 14.67 -15.37
N ILE A 385 24.80 15.82 -14.72
CA ILE A 385 23.92 15.94 -13.55
C ILE A 385 22.49 15.52 -13.93
N SER A 386 21.93 16.08 -15.01
CA SER A 386 20.58 15.76 -15.51
C SER A 386 20.37 14.26 -15.77
N LYS A 387 21.36 13.57 -16.35
CA LYS A 387 21.32 12.12 -16.58
C LYS A 387 21.31 11.32 -15.28
N LEU A 388 22.14 11.71 -14.31
CA LEU A 388 22.20 11.04 -13.00
C LEU A 388 20.93 11.23 -12.19
N ILE A 389 20.36 12.44 -12.20
CA ILE A 389 19.07 12.76 -11.57
C ILE A 389 17.94 11.91 -12.18
N ARG A 390 17.86 11.82 -13.52
CA ARG A 390 16.87 10.97 -14.19
C ARG A 390 17.01 9.49 -13.78
N ASN A 391 18.23 8.98 -13.74
CA ASN A 391 18.49 7.61 -13.31
C ASN A 391 18.13 7.36 -11.83
N PHE A 392 18.36 8.34 -10.96
CA PHE A 392 17.95 8.29 -9.56
C PHE A 392 16.43 8.24 -9.42
N LEU A 393 15.69 9.07 -10.16
CA LEU A 393 14.23 9.09 -10.15
C LEU A 393 13.63 7.77 -10.66
N ILE A 394 14.16 7.21 -11.74
CA ILE A 394 13.72 5.90 -12.27
C ILE A 394 13.91 4.80 -11.21
N LYS A 395 15.08 4.77 -10.57
CA LYS A 395 15.40 3.74 -9.56
C LYS A 395 14.61 3.90 -8.26
N SER A 396 14.24 5.13 -7.90
CA SER A 396 13.57 5.44 -6.63
C SER A 396 12.05 5.40 -6.71
N ALA A 397 11.46 5.29 -7.92
CA ALA A 397 10.02 5.27 -8.14
C ALA A 397 9.28 4.25 -7.25
N ASP A 398 9.79 3.02 -7.14
CA ASP A 398 9.17 1.98 -6.32
C ASP A 398 9.35 2.22 -4.81
N SER A 399 10.35 3.02 -4.41
CA SER A 399 10.67 3.28 -2.99
C SER A 399 9.69 4.21 -2.29
N ILE A 400 8.90 4.95 -3.06
CA ILE A 400 7.80 5.80 -2.55
C ILE A 400 6.42 5.22 -2.87
N SER A 401 6.37 3.99 -3.40
CA SER A 401 5.11 3.30 -3.66
C SER A 401 4.56 2.69 -2.38
N ARG A 402 3.26 2.37 -2.33
CA ARG A 402 2.67 1.57 -1.24
C ARG A 402 3.43 0.26 -0.99
N ASN A 403 4.11 -0.25 -2.03
CA ASN A 403 4.84 -1.48 -1.96
C ASN A 403 6.13 -1.39 -1.13
N SER A 404 6.70 -0.21 -0.96
CA SER A 404 7.89 -0.04 -0.12
C SER A 404 7.56 0.00 1.37
N LEU A 405 6.34 0.37 1.76
CA LEU A 405 5.92 0.52 3.16
C LEU A 405 6.08 -0.75 4.00
N TYR A 406 6.13 -1.90 3.37
CA TYR A 406 6.01 -3.20 4.02
C TYR A 406 7.18 -4.14 3.70
N ASN A 407 8.16 -3.66 2.94
CA ASN A 407 9.41 -4.37 2.73
C ASN A 407 10.43 -3.93 3.77
N ASN A 408 11.35 -4.82 4.15
CA ASN A 408 12.32 -4.59 5.22
C ASN A 408 13.29 -3.44 4.84
N MET A 409 12.92 -2.21 5.22
CA MET A 409 13.54 -0.96 4.73
C MET A 409 14.96 -0.71 5.26
N GLY A 410 15.39 -1.40 6.33
CA GLY A 410 16.71 -1.14 6.93
C GLY A 410 17.88 -1.34 5.95
N ASN A 411 17.77 -2.26 5.00
CA ASN A 411 18.77 -2.45 3.94
C ASN A 411 18.57 -1.49 2.76
N SER A 412 17.32 -1.10 2.43
CA SER A 412 17.06 -0.17 1.34
C SER A 412 17.46 1.26 1.70
N GLU A 413 17.28 1.68 2.96
CA GLU A 413 17.61 3.03 3.41
C GLU A 413 19.11 3.30 3.39
N LYS A 414 19.93 2.37 3.89
CA LYS A 414 21.40 2.45 3.78
C LYS A 414 21.84 2.54 2.32
N GLN A 415 21.20 1.77 1.43
CA GLN A 415 21.48 1.81 0.00
C GLN A 415 21.09 3.15 -0.63
N TRP A 416 19.96 3.73 -0.22
CA TRP A 416 19.53 5.06 -0.69
C TRP A 416 20.44 6.17 -0.20
N LYS A 417 20.82 6.14 1.07
CA LYS A 417 21.81 7.08 1.64
C LYS A 417 23.11 7.06 0.84
N GLN A 418 23.63 5.87 0.51
CA GLN A 418 24.83 5.75 -0.34
C GLN A 418 24.63 6.35 -1.74
N LYS A 419 23.49 6.08 -2.39
CA LYS A 419 23.19 6.65 -3.72
C LYS A 419 23.06 8.17 -3.69
N ILE A 420 22.38 8.71 -2.69
CA ILE A 420 22.22 10.17 -2.49
C ILE A 420 23.59 10.80 -2.25
N ASN A 421 24.41 10.20 -1.40
CA ASN A 421 25.77 10.67 -1.11
C ASN A 421 26.66 10.73 -2.36
N VAL A 422 26.61 9.70 -3.22
CA VAL A 422 27.34 9.70 -4.49
C VAL A 422 26.88 10.85 -5.40
N LEU A 423 25.58 11.15 -5.41
CA LEU A 423 25.05 12.27 -6.18
C LEU A 423 25.47 13.62 -5.57
N ASN A 424 25.41 13.78 -4.25
CA ASN A 424 25.86 14.99 -3.55
C ASN A 424 27.33 15.26 -3.86
N GLU A 425 28.18 14.24 -3.74
CA GLU A 425 29.61 14.32 -4.05
C GLU A 425 29.84 14.71 -5.51
N PHE A 426 29.15 14.05 -6.44
CA PHE A 426 29.27 14.34 -7.87
C PHE A 426 28.86 15.78 -8.20
N ILE A 427 27.74 16.26 -7.67
CA ILE A 427 27.30 17.64 -7.88
C ILE A 427 28.38 18.61 -7.37
N GLY A 428 28.92 18.36 -6.17
CA GLY A 428 29.94 19.23 -5.59
C GLY A 428 31.24 19.22 -6.38
N GLU A 429 31.68 18.05 -6.86
CA GLU A 429 32.85 17.96 -7.73
C GLU A 429 32.66 18.66 -9.08
N GLU A 430 31.45 18.68 -9.65
CA GLU A 430 31.20 19.45 -10.87
C GLU A 430 31.22 20.97 -10.60
N ILE A 431 30.74 21.43 -9.44
CA ILE A 431 30.88 22.83 -9.01
C ILE A 431 32.35 23.21 -8.82
N LEU A 432 33.16 22.34 -8.19
CA LEU A 432 34.60 22.59 -8.01
C LEU A 432 35.40 22.60 -9.32
N LYS A 433 34.92 21.91 -10.37
CA LYS A 433 35.56 21.90 -11.70
C LYS A 433 35.18 23.11 -12.54
N ASP A 434 33.94 23.58 -12.40
CA ASP A 434 33.39 24.69 -13.17
C ASP A 434 32.38 25.45 -12.31
N GLN A 435 32.81 26.62 -11.82
CA GLN A 435 31.99 27.49 -10.99
C GLN A 435 30.81 28.12 -11.76
N PHE A 436 30.85 28.09 -13.09
CA PHE A 436 29.77 28.54 -13.98
C PHE A 436 28.90 27.38 -14.47
N ASN A 437 29.02 26.20 -13.86
CA ASN A 437 28.13 25.09 -14.13
C ASN A 437 26.67 25.55 -13.97
N SER A 438 25.79 25.09 -14.86
CA SER A 438 24.35 25.40 -14.82
C SER A 438 23.71 25.30 -13.44
N ILE A 439 24.19 24.38 -12.59
CA ILE A 439 23.64 24.22 -11.24
C ILE A 439 23.92 25.41 -10.30
N MET A 440 25.00 26.15 -10.55
CA MET A 440 25.36 27.33 -9.76
C MET A 440 24.51 28.56 -10.08
N SER A 441 23.71 28.53 -11.15
CA SER A 441 22.74 29.58 -11.48
C SER A 441 21.37 29.37 -10.83
N PHE A 442 21.26 28.47 -9.83
CA PHE A 442 19.97 28.15 -9.22
C PHE A 442 19.34 29.37 -8.54
N ASP A 443 20.12 30.24 -7.92
CA ASP A 443 19.62 31.44 -7.24
C ASP A 443 19.01 32.45 -8.23
N ASP A 444 19.73 32.80 -9.28
CA ASP A 444 19.23 33.67 -10.34
C ASP A 444 17.98 33.07 -11.01
N TYR A 445 18.00 31.76 -11.26
CA TYR A 445 16.87 31.06 -11.85
C TYR A 445 15.63 31.14 -10.96
N GLU A 446 15.77 30.80 -9.68
CA GLU A 446 14.66 30.70 -8.73
C GLU A 446 14.12 32.07 -8.31
N THR A 447 14.98 33.08 -8.14
CA THR A 447 14.53 34.46 -7.84
C THR A 447 13.67 35.05 -8.95
N SER A 448 13.92 34.69 -10.21
CA SER A 448 13.08 35.13 -11.35
C SER A 448 11.70 34.46 -11.41
N ARG A 449 11.49 33.38 -10.64
CA ARG A 449 10.28 32.52 -10.64
C ARG A 449 9.62 32.43 -9.27
N SER A 450 9.92 33.38 -8.41
CA SER A 450 9.42 33.44 -7.05
C SER A 450 9.15 34.88 -6.65
N TYR A 451 8.59 35.04 -5.45
CA TYR A 451 8.41 36.33 -4.80
C TYR A 451 8.88 36.22 -3.35
N ILE A 452 9.25 37.35 -2.76
CA ILE A 452 9.64 37.40 -1.34
C ILE A 452 8.39 37.15 -0.49
N ASP A 453 8.47 36.19 0.43
CA ASP A 453 7.45 36.04 1.48
C ASP A 453 7.64 37.14 2.51
N GLU A 454 6.80 38.17 2.46
CA GLU A 454 6.87 39.35 3.34
C GLU A 454 6.85 38.99 4.83
N ASN A 455 6.20 37.87 5.20
CA ASN A 455 6.13 37.42 6.59
C ASN A 455 7.43 36.76 7.07
N SER A 456 8.33 36.42 6.15
CA SER A 456 9.63 35.80 6.45
C SER A 456 10.77 36.81 6.61
N VAL A 457 10.51 38.10 6.38
CA VAL A 457 11.54 39.14 6.38
C VAL A 457 11.94 39.50 7.81
N GLU A 458 13.22 39.28 8.13
CA GLU A 458 13.79 39.53 9.46
C GLU A 458 15.06 40.37 9.35
N VAL A 459 15.20 41.35 10.25
CA VAL A 459 16.45 42.11 10.40
C VAL A 459 17.39 41.34 11.31
N VAL A 460 18.56 40.96 10.79
CA VAL A 460 19.59 40.20 11.50
C VAL A 460 20.95 40.90 11.40
N LYS A 461 21.94 40.41 12.14
CA LYS A 461 23.33 40.92 12.03
C LYS A 461 24.15 40.09 11.05
N CYS A 462 24.80 40.77 10.10
CA CYS A 462 25.82 40.16 9.25
C CYS A 462 27.13 39.97 10.04
N GLU A 463 27.97 39.02 9.61
CA GLU A 463 29.32 38.80 10.16
C GLU A 463 30.20 40.07 10.11
N CYS A 464 29.94 40.98 9.17
CA CYS A 464 30.63 42.27 9.08
C CYS A 464 30.18 43.32 10.11
N GLY A 465 29.25 42.97 11.01
CA GLY A 465 28.70 43.82 12.08
C GLY A 465 27.50 44.71 11.66
N ASN A 466 27.23 44.84 10.37
CA ASN A 466 26.11 45.65 9.85
C ASN A 466 24.78 44.88 9.89
N ASP A 467 23.68 45.64 9.83
CA ASP A 467 22.35 45.06 9.65
C ASP A 467 22.21 44.39 8.28
N ALA A 468 21.51 43.27 8.27
CA ALA A 468 21.21 42.46 7.10
C ALA A 468 19.75 42.03 7.14
N LEU A 469 19.23 41.65 5.98
CA LEU A 469 17.89 41.11 5.82
C LEU A 469 17.99 39.61 5.53
N HIS A 470 17.28 38.82 6.34
CA HIS A 470 17.03 37.42 6.08
C HIS A 470 15.59 37.27 5.57
N PHE A 471 15.37 36.56 4.48
CA PHE A 471 14.04 36.34 3.92
C PHE A 471 14.01 35.11 3.02
N LYS A 472 12.79 34.62 2.75
CA LYS A 472 12.54 33.48 1.86
C LYS A 472 11.90 33.91 0.56
N PHE A 473 12.28 33.25 -0.51
CA PHE A 473 11.57 33.28 -1.78
C PHE A 473 10.59 32.10 -1.85
N LYS A 474 9.32 32.43 -2.10
CA LYS A 474 8.25 31.46 -2.33
C LYS A 474 8.04 31.29 -3.84
N PRO A 475 8.23 30.08 -4.38
CA PRO A 475 8.11 29.86 -5.82
C PRO A 475 6.66 30.00 -6.30
N PHE A 476 6.46 30.42 -7.55
CA PHE A 476 5.13 30.43 -8.19
C PHE A 476 4.61 29.02 -8.51
N SER A 477 5.52 28.03 -8.58
CA SER A 477 5.24 26.64 -8.95
C SER A 477 5.82 25.68 -7.91
N MET A 478 5.17 24.53 -7.72
CA MET A 478 5.72 23.45 -6.88
C MET A 478 6.93 22.72 -7.50
N TYR A 479 7.27 23.05 -8.75
CA TYR A 479 8.40 22.46 -9.47
C TYR A 479 9.69 23.31 -9.41
N ASP A 480 9.60 24.49 -8.82
CA ASP A 480 10.69 25.44 -8.58
C ASP A 480 11.10 25.31 -7.10
N PHE A 481 12.34 25.67 -6.74
CA PHE A 481 12.85 25.56 -5.37
C PHE A 481 12.39 26.74 -4.50
N SER A 482 12.11 26.48 -3.22
CA SER A 482 12.13 27.56 -2.24
C SER A 482 13.56 27.81 -1.78
N ILE A 483 13.98 29.07 -1.82
CA ILE A 483 15.33 29.50 -1.42
C ILE A 483 15.25 30.52 -0.29
N GLU A 484 16.23 30.50 0.60
CA GLU A 484 16.44 31.46 1.68
C GLU A 484 17.67 32.31 1.35
N MET A 485 17.58 33.62 1.59
CA MET A 485 18.65 34.57 1.31
C MET A 485 18.96 35.42 2.54
N LEU A 486 20.25 35.67 2.75
CA LEU A 486 20.78 36.67 3.67
C LEU A 486 21.48 37.76 2.87
N PHE A 487 20.88 38.96 2.83
CA PHE A 487 21.40 40.11 2.12
C PHE A 487 21.93 41.18 3.08
N CYS A 488 23.13 41.68 2.83
CA CYS A 488 23.77 42.76 3.58
C CYS A 488 24.12 43.91 2.63
N TYR A 489 23.75 45.15 2.96
CA TYR A 489 24.08 46.31 2.11
C TYR A 489 25.59 46.54 1.90
N ARG A 490 26.44 46.05 2.82
CA ARG A 490 27.91 46.08 2.68
C ARG A 490 28.46 44.88 1.91
N CYS A 491 27.92 43.68 2.13
CA CYS A 491 28.50 42.43 1.63
C CYS A 491 27.72 41.83 0.43
N GLY A 492 26.61 42.42 0.02
CA GLY A 492 25.72 41.84 -0.97
C GLY A 492 24.96 40.60 -0.47
N ASP A 493 24.72 39.67 -1.39
CA ASP A 493 24.19 38.32 -1.18
C ASP A 493 25.17 37.46 -0.38
N LYS A 494 25.10 37.61 0.95
CA LYS A 494 26.04 36.98 1.88
C LYS A 494 25.85 35.47 1.95
N ALA A 495 24.61 35.00 1.94
CA ALA A 495 24.28 33.58 1.90
C ALA A 495 23.00 33.35 1.08
N ILE A 496 22.99 32.26 0.32
CA ILE A 496 21.83 31.81 -0.44
C ILE A 496 21.77 30.30 -0.32
N LYS A 497 20.61 29.75 0.00
CA LYS A 497 20.47 28.31 0.18
C LYS A 497 19.08 27.81 -0.21
N MET A 498 19.00 26.57 -0.68
CA MET A 498 17.72 25.88 -0.81
C MET A 498 17.14 25.58 0.58
N GLU A 499 15.83 25.66 0.75
CA GLU A 499 15.20 25.39 2.04
C GLU A 499 15.59 24.00 2.58
N LYS A 500 15.79 23.88 3.90
CA LYS A 500 16.25 22.69 4.62
C LYS A 500 17.70 22.25 4.35
N THR A 501 18.52 23.07 3.68
CA THR A 501 19.96 22.81 3.61
C THR A 501 20.72 23.43 4.80
N PRO A 502 21.97 23.02 5.07
CA PRO A 502 22.74 23.51 6.21
C PRO A 502 22.95 25.03 6.20
N ASP A 503 22.95 25.60 7.39
CA ASP A 503 23.49 26.92 7.67
C ASP A 503 25.01 26.83 7.88
N MET A 504 25.74 27.80 7.35
CA MET A 504 27.18 27.90 7.52
C MET A 504 27.51 29.21 8.21
N ARG A 505 28.53 29.27 9.06
CA ARG A 505 29.14 30.52 9.55
C ARG A 505 30.63 30.48 9.26
N VAL A 506 31.17 31.58 8.75
CA VAL A 506 32.58 31.63 8.31
C VAL A 506 33.34 32.62 9.17
N TYR A 507 34.49 32.18 9.65
CA TYR A 507 35.44 32.98 10.41
C TYR A 507 36.78 32.95 9.67
N ALA A 508 37.17 34.09 9.14
CA ALA A 508 38.47 34.31 8.50
C ALA A 508 38.89 35.78 8.71
N PRO A 509 40.20 36.10 8.69
CA PRO A 509 40.66 37.48 8.76
C PRO A 509 40.12 38.32 7.60
N ASP A 510 39.70 39.56 7.90
CA ASP A 510 39.24 40.50 6.88
C ASP A 510 40.39 41.08 6.05
N HIS A 511 41.60 41.17 6.64
CA HIS A 511 42.79 41.75 6.04
C HIS A 511 43.97 40.77 6.16
N VAL A 512 44.66 40.52 5.05
CA VAL A 512 45.83 39.62 4.99
C VAL A 512 46.94 40.22 4.15
N GLU A 513 48.18 40.11 4.63
CA GLU A 513 49.36 40.47 3.84
C GLU A 513 49.60 39.43 2.72
N ARG A 514 50.12 39.88 1.58
CA ARG A 514 50.47 38.96 0.49
C ARG A 514 51.51 37.91 0.94
N GLY A 515 51.31 36.67 0.52
CA GLY A 515 52.17 35.54 0.87
C GLY A 515 51.85 34.92 2.23
N VAL A 516 50.90 35.49 2.98
CA VAL A 516 50.39 34.91 4.23
C VAL A 516 49.24 33.96 3.92
N ARG A 517 49.27 32.79 4.54
CA ARG A 517 48.15 31.83 4.47
C ARG A 517 46.96 32.34 5.27
N ILE A 518 45.77 32.21 4.68
CA ILE A 518 44.53 32.71 5.28
C ILE A 518 43.89 31.56 6.07
N PRO A 519 43.89 31.60 7.42
CA PRO A 519 43.18 30.60 8.20
C PRO A 519 41.68 30.82 8.09
N VAL A 520 40.94 29.76 7.74
CA VAL A 520 39.48 29.77 7.65
C VAL A 520 38.90 28.70 8.55
N LYS A 521 37.96 29.10 9.40
CA LYS A 521 37.12 28.22 10.20
C LYS A 521 35.67 28.35 9.74
N VAL A 522 35.00 27.22 9.54
CA VAL A 522 33.58 27.16 9.18
C VAL A 522 32.83 26.32 10.20
N GLU A 523 31.75 26.88 10.74
CA GLU A 523 30.79 26.16 11.57
C GLU A 523 29.57 25.81 10.73
N ILE A 524 29.12 24.55 10.81
CA ILE A 524 28.02 24.05 9.99
C ILE A 524 26.90 23.55 10.90
N ASP A 525 25.73 24.14 10.75
CA ASP A 525 24.52 23.76 11.48
C ASP A 525 23.51 23.13 10.51
N SER A 526 23.06 21.92 10.81
CA SER A 526 22.05 21.23 10.00
C SER A 526 21.01 20.59 10.90
N LYS A 527 19.75 20.74 10.49
CA LYS A 527 18.60 20.09 11.13
C LYS A 527 18.51 18.61 10.76
N GLU A 528 19.22 18.18 9.72
CA GLU A 528 19.19 16.81 9.21
C GLU A 528 20.49 16.05 9.58
N SER A 529 20.35 14.77 9.96
CA SER A 529 21.47 13.93 10.43
C SER A 529 22.34 13.32 9.32
N ASP A 530 21.97 13.56 8.06
CA ASP A 530 22.64 12.99 6.90
C ASP A 530 24.01 13.60 6.64
N ASP A 531 24.77 12.92 5.78
CA ASP A 531 26.11 13.38 5.43
C ASP A 531 26.03 14.68 4.62
N ILE A 532 26.89 15.62 4.98
CA ILE A 532 27.05 16.90 4.30
C ILE A 532 28.34 16.84 3.49
N TYR A 533 28.32 17.37 2.28
CA TYR A 533 29.51 17.52 1.44
C TYR A 533 29.89 18.99 1.41
N PHE A 534 31.07 19.31 1.91
CA PHE A 534 31.60 20.67 2.00
C PHE A 534 32.66 20.93 0.93
N GLY A 535 32.61 22.11 0.34
CA GLY A 535 33.62 22.61 -0.58
C GLY A 535 33.81 24.11 -0.42
N TRP A 536 34.89 24.62 -1.01
CA TRP A 536 35.12 26.05 -1.13
C TRP A 536 35.78 26.36 -2.47
N PHE A 537 35.60 27.57 -2.97
CA PHE A 537 36.27 28.07 -4.15
C PHE A 537 36.44 29.58 -4.08
N VAL A 538 37.36 30.11 -4.88
CA VAL A 538 37.51 31.54 -5.11
C VAL A 538 36.94 31.90 -6.48
N PRO A 539 36.59 33.16 -6.75
CA PRO A 539 36.13 33.58 -8.08
C PRO A 539 37.10 33.18 -9.19
N SER A 540 36.55 32.77 -10.34
CA SER A 540 37.31 32.32 -11.51
C SER A 540 38.42 33.29 -11.96
N TYR A 541 38.22 34.61 -11.81
CA TYR A 541 39.22 35.61 -12.19
C TYR A 541 40.47 35.64 -11.29
N ILE A 542 40.49 34.90 -10.18
CA ILE A 542 41.66 34.68 -9.31
C ILE A 542 41.97 33.20 -9.05
N GLU A 543 41.29 32.29 -9.75
CA GLU A 543 41.45 30.85 -9.53
C GLU A 543 42.88 30.38 -9.85
N ASP A 544 43.48 30.91 -10.92
CA ASP A 544 44.86 30.63 -11.32
C ASP A 544 45.90 31.07 -10.27
N ASN A 545 45.53 31.97 -9.36
CA ASN A 545 46.41 32.44 -8.28
C ASN A 545 46.31 31.58 -7.01
N VAL A 546 45.36 30.64 -6.90
CA VAL A 546 45.20 29.81 -5.70
C VAL A 546 46.05 28.56 -5.78
N LEU A 547 46.99 28.41 -4.83
CA LEU A 547 47.95 27.31 -4.82
C LEU A 547 47.36 26.00 -4.27
N ASN A 548 46.30 26.07 -3.48
CA ASN A 548 45.75 24.94 -2.73
C ASN A 548 44.24 24.73 -2.94
N ALA A 549 43.74 25.01 -4.15
CA ALA A 549 42.33 24.84 -4.50
C ALA A 549 41.85 23.39 -4.28
N PRO A 550 40.66 23.18 -3.68
CA PRO A 550 40.18 21.84 -3.39
C PRO A 550 39.71 21.15 -4.66
N LYS A 551 40.17 19.90 -4.87
CA LYS A 551 39.78 19.08 -6.02
C LYS A 551 38.63 18.10 -5.72
N LYS A 552 38.29 17.96 -4.44
CA LYS A 552 37.30 17.02 -3.94
C LYS A 552 36.55 17.64 -2.78
N MET A 553 35.29 17.23 -2.65
CA MET A 553 34.44 17.61 -1.52
C MET A 553 34.90 16.89 -0.24
N LYS A 554 34.82 17.59 0.89
CA LYS A 554 35.02 17.00 2.22
C LYS A 554 33.68 16.51 2.77
N LYS A 555 33.59 15.22 3.08
CA LYS A 555 32.43 14.66 3.77
C LYS A 555 32.47 14.98 5.27
N ILE A 556 31.37 15.51 5.79
CA ILE A 556 31.22 15.98 7.18
C ILE A 556 29.81 15.73 7.73
N LYS A 557 29.58 16.07 9.00
CA LYS A 557 28.31 16.01 9.73
C LYS A 557 27.83 17.38 10.19
N GLY A 558 26.54 17.49 10.48
CA GLY A 558 25.99 18.68 11.15
C GLY A 558 26.60 18.85 12.54
N GLY A 559 26.95 20.09 12.89
CA GLY A 559 27.69 20.43 14.11
C GLY A 559 29.21 20.35 13.96
N ASP A 560 29.74 19.86 12.82
CA ASP A 560 31.18 19.85 12.59
C ASP A 560 31.74 21.27 12.42
N GLN A 561 32.97 21.43 12.91
CA GLN A 561 33.82 22.58 12.63
C GLN A 561 34.87 22.17 11.60
N ILE A 562 34.96 22.90 10.49
CA ILE A 562 35.97 22.69 9.46
C ILE A 562 37.00 23.80 9.54
N GLU A 563 38.26 23.42 9.50
CA GLU A 563 39.39 24.34 9.36
C GLU A 563 40.15 24.03 8.07
N PHE A 564 40.53 25.07 7.34
CA PHE A 564 41.41 25.00 6.16
C PHE A 564 42.15 26.32 5.98
N GLU A 565 43.13 26.34 5.10
CA GLU A 565 43.88 27.54 4.74
C GLU A 565 43.67 27.87 3.26
N ILE A 566 43.69 29.15 2.90
CA ILE A 566 43.76 29.59 1.49
C ILE A 566 45.15 30.18 1.26
N GLU A 567 45.82 29.76 0.19
CA GLU A 567 47.15 30.24 -0.19
C GLU A 567 47.11 30.80 -1.62
N PHE A 568 47.54 32.06 -1.76
CA PHE A 568 47.68 32.72 -3.05
C PHE A 568 49.14 32.78 -3.49
N ASP A 569 49.38 32.78 -4.81
CA ASP A 569 50.70 33.04 -5.38
C ASP A 569 51.10 34.52 -5.26
N ASP A 570 52.38 34.82 -5.52
CA ASP A 570 52.91 36.18 -5.39
C ASP A 570 52.38 37.17 -6.43
N LYS A 571 51.67 36.68 -7.46
CA LYS A 571 51.13 37.49 -8.57
C LYS A 571 49.74 38.05 -8.28
N ILE A 572 49.09 37.61 -7.21
CA ILE A 572 47.78 38.13 -6.81
C ILE A 572 47.86 39.65 -6.59
N ALA A 573 46.97 40.41 -7.23
CA ALA A 573 46.92 41.85 -7.06
C ALA A 573 46.45 42.20 -5.63
N GLY A 574 46.97 43.30 -5.07
CA GLY A 574 46.47 43.79 -3.79
C GLY A 574 45.10 44.47 -3.98
N GLN A 575 44.02 43.86 -3.48
CA GLN A 575 42.65 44.40 -3.50
C GLN A 575 41.70 43.56 -2.63
N GLY A 576 40.42 43.94 -2.61
CA GLY A 576 39.34 43.15 -2.01
C GLY A 576 38.92 41.98 -2.91
N TYR A 577 38.73 40.83 -2.29
CA TYR A 577 38.27 39.59 -2.89
C TYR A 577 37.18 38.94 -2.02
N TYR A 578 36.63 37.83 -2.51
CA TYR A 578 35.84 36.93 -1.69
C TYR A 578 36.21 35.49 -1.99
N PHE A 579 35.84 34.59 -1.09
CA PHE A 579 35.75 33.16 -1.37
C PHE A 579 34.35 32.69 -1.00
N THR A 580 33.90 31.61 -1.63
CA THR A 580 32.62 30.99 -1.36
C THR A 580 32.86 29.65 -0.70
N VAL A 581 32.22 29.42 0.43
CA VAL A 581 32.03 28.08 0.97
C VAL A 581 30.66 27.58 0.57
N PHE A 582 30.55 26.29 0.32
CA PHE A 582 29.29 25.67 -0.03
C PHE A 582 29.13 24.28 0.55
N THR A 583 27.87 23.90 0.75
CA THR A 583 27.51 22.55 1.16
C THR A 583 26.47 21.94 0.25
N ILE A 584 26.52 20.62 0.13
CA ILE A 584 25.48 19.81 -0.49
C ILE A 584 24.97 18.78 0.50
N GLN A 585 23.67 18.78 0.75
CA GLN A 585 22.97 17.80 1.58
C GLN A 585 21.65 17.46 0.92
N ASN A 586 21.37 16.17 0.74
CA ASN A 586 20.14 15.67 0.11
C ASN A 586 19.81 16.38 -1.22
N LEU A 587 20.82 16.51 -2.09
CA LEU A 587 20.81 17.22 -3.37
C LEU A 587 20.54 18.73 -3.31
N GLY A 588 20.40 19.33 -2.14
CA GLY A 588 20.21 20.78 -1.99
C GLY A 588 21.55 21.50 -1.80
N ILE A 589 21.61 22.75 -2.24
CA ILE A 589 22.82 23.58 -2.21
C ILE A 589 22.64 24.73 -1.21
N SER A 590 23.69 24.99 -0.45
CA SER A 590 23.83 26.18 0.40
C SER A 590 25.16 26.84 0.10
N LEU A 591 25.14 28.15 -0.14
CA LEU A 591 26.30 28.98 -0.46
C LEU A 591 26.47 30.07 0.60
N ARG A 592 27.72 30.38 0.95
CA ARG A 592 28.05 31.54 1.78
C ARG A 592 29.36 32.17 1.33
N ARG A 593 29.33 33.48 1.12
CA ARG A 593 30.50 34.26 0.69
C ARG A 593 31.19 34.89 1.89
N HIS A 594 32.52 34.93 1.88
CA HIS A 594 33.32 35.68 2.85
C HIS A 594 34.27 36.60 2.11
N PHE A 595 34.29 37.87 2.52
CA PHE A 595 35.09 38.92 1.87
C PHE A 595 36.40 39.07 2.63
N ILE A 596 37.49 39.25 1.88
CA ILE A 596 38.85 39.42 2.39
C ILE A 596 39.55 40.52 1.57
N SER A 597 40.57 41.16 2.12
CA SER A 597 41.50 41.98 1.33
C SER A 597 42.92 41.44 1.41
N VAL A 598 43.58 41.36 0.26
CA VAL A 598 45.01 41.05 0.16
C VAL A 598 45.77 42.36 0.02
N GLU A 599 46.73 42.60 0.91
CA GLU A 599 47.48 43.85 1.01
C GLU A 599 48.98 43.65 0.66
N GLY A 600 49.57 44.58 -0.09
CA GLY A 600 50.99 44.56 -0.50
C GLY A 600 51.24 44.96 -1.96
N GLU A 601 52.47 45.40 -2.30
CA GLU A 601 52.86 45.81 -3.66
C GLU A 601 53.05 44.61 -4.61
N THR A 602 52.50 44.69 -5.83
CA THR A 602 52.75 43.74 -6.95
C THR A 602 54.23 43.71 -7.31
N LYS A 603 54.86 42.53 -7.25
CA LYS A 603 56.27 42.34 -7.65
C LYS A 603 56.41 41.98 -9.11
#